data_AF-A0A1Q7QTR9-F1
#
_entry.id   AF-A0A1Q7QTR9-F1
#
_cell.length_a   1.000
_cell.length_b   1.000
_cell.length_c   1.000
_cell.angle_alpha   90.00
_cell.angle_beta   90.00
_cell.angle_gamma   90.00
#
_symmetry.space_group_name_H-M   'P 1'
#
loop_
_entity.id
_entity.type
_entity.pdbx_description
1 polymer ?
#
loop_
_entity_poly.entity_id
_entity_poly.type
_entity_poly.pdbx_seq_one_letter_code
_entity_poly.pdbx_strand_id
1 'polypeptide(L)'
;MEFSPCATAAGDPSPGQTRTTVTFGNCSSPVVLSAQSAGYQTEDMYGKLELWIPIYGPSEQFGYLAKWNTVINSQGLSVPNFFTWLNSHQAGLGSTSVTQAFAAPTKSLNPYSASTVFDFQTLGNIYDSLGALNPAQNGQYFDYLASGHSTPCNANLSIPCDLAHLGYTPPTGTVATFRFSLRPDIFWQSDSVGTAHPARPLTSWDVAFSYLTLKATGSFQGGVLSPVIDVHVLDKSTFDLDLNAVGPFTLFSITTPTVFPGRYWSSTCPGATWDADVDAANVPAFCMAVSSGMSLINFDPLSSAPNNGVSTGILIGSSAFECQSTGGIVGGGGCSSTGVQNPPGGGAYVLTRFGCNRATGACNAPGANPTSTYFRSAGTLALAIWAGNNGDSNHDSVTVGSAAFCFGKAAGTLGCTRWQKGILAPTSGVVDLPQVSAVIRFSQDGNWVSPFNWLPGIPAACCPFTSNPPVGIQSATPILFEGTKTLSPCSIDSVNGYDC
;
A
#
# COMPACT_ATOMS: atom_id res chain seq x y z
N MET A 1 -10.90 -28.22 -3.15
CA MET A 1 -11.76 -28.31 -1.95
C MET A 1 -13.22 -28.05 -2.26
N GLU A 2 -13.57 -26.93 -2.91
CA GLU A 2 -14.97 -26.62 -3.27
C GLU A 2 -15.58 -27.60 -4.29
N PHE A 3 -14.74 -28.22 -5.14
CA PHE A 3 -15.14 -29.25 -6.09
C PHE A 3 -14.74 -30.68 -5.67
N SER A 4 -14.27 -30.87 -4.43
CA SER A 4 -14.02 -32.22 -3.94
C SER A 4 -15.36 -32.88 -3.59
N PRO A 5 -15.60 -34.12 -4.03
CA PRO A 5 -16.86 -34.83 -3.81
C PRO A 5 -17.08 -35.25 -2.35
N CYS A 6 -16.09 -35.04 -1.46
CA CYS A 6 -16.23 -35.24 -0.02
C CYS A 6 -15.34 -34.29 0.78
N ALA A 7 -15.84 -33.83 1.92
CA ALA A 7 -15.10 -32.92 2.81
C ALA A 7 -13.93 -33.63 3.51
N THR A 8 -14.13 -34.89 3.90
CA THR A 8 -13.16 -35.69 4.65
C THR A 8 -13.15 -37.14 4.16
N ALA A 9 -12.02 -37.82 4.29
CA ALA A 9 -11.83 -39.23 3.99
C ALA A 9 -10.88 -39.89 5.01
N ALA A 10 -10.98 -41.22 5.12
CA ALA A 10 -10.03 -41.98 5.93
C ALA A 10 -8.62 -41.83 5.34
N GLY A 11 -7.66 -41.48 6.20
CA GLY A 11 -6.28 -41.19 5.79
C GLY A 11 -5.97 -39.70 5.59
N ASP A 12 -6.94 -38.80 5.80
CA ASP A 12 -6.71 -37.36 5.78
C ASP A 12 -5.63 -36.90 6.78
N PRO A 13 -4.94 -35.78 6.48
CA PRO A 13 -3.98 -35.17 7.38
C PRO A 13 -4.59 -34.87 8.75
N SER A 14 -3.85 -35.18 9.81
CA SER A 14 -4.23 -34.95 11.19
C SER A 14 -3.22 -34.02 11.90
N PRO A 15 -3.67 -33.22 12.88
CA PRO A 15 -2.79 -32.33 13.63
C PRO A 15 -1.59 -33.07 14.23
N GLY A 16 -0.38 -32.50 14.08
CA GLY A 16 0.87 -33.07 14.59
C GLY A 16 1.64 -33.96 13.61
N GLN A 17 1.09 -34.27 12.43
CA GLN A 17 1.85 -34.94 11.37
C GLN A 17 2.90 -33.99 10.75
N THR A 18 4.01 -34.57 10.31
CA THR A 18 5.10 -33.86 9.61
C THR A 18 5.03 -34.15 8.10
N ARG A 19 5.74 -33.36 7.28
CA ARG A 19 5.83 -33.58 5.82
C ARG A 19 6.26 -35.00 5.42
N THR A 20 7.01 -35.71 6.28
CA THR A 20 7.44 -37.09 6.03
C THR A 20 6.48 -38.15 6.57
N THR A 21 5.47 -37.76 7.36
CA THR A 21 4.53 -38.68 8.03
C THR A 21 3.07 -38.38 7.70
N VAL A 22 2.79 -37.38 6.86
CA VAL A 22 1.44 -37.01 6.45
C VAL A 22 0.89 -38.04 5.47
N THR A 23 -0.38 -38.36 5.64
CA THR A 23 -1.15 -39.25 4.77
C THR A 23 -2.25 -38.46 4.06
N PHE A 24 -2.74 -38.99 2.93
CA PHE A 24 -3.80 -38.36 2.16
C PHE A 24 -4.95 -39.34 1.95
N GLY A 25 -6.17 -38.89 2.27
CA GLY A 25 -7.41 -39.59 2.06
C GLY A 25 -8.08 -39.23 0.73
N ASN A 26 -8.67 -40.24 0.10
CA ASN A 26 -9.49 -40.10 -1.11
C ASN A 26 -10.96 -40.34 -0.78
N CYS A 27 -11.83 -39.60 -1.46
CA CYS A 27 -13.27 -39.88 -1.49
C CYS A 27 -13.53 -41.26 -2.07
N SER A 28 -14.60 -41.90 -1.60
CA SER A 28 -14.96 -43.27 -2.00
C SER A 28 -15.48 -43.36 -3.44
N SER A 29 -16.07 -42.28 -3.98
CA SER A 29 -16.47 -42.18 -5.39
C SER A 29 -16.84 -40.73 -5.78
N PRO A 30 -16.23 -40.14 -6.83
CA PRO A 30 -15.06 -40.65 -7.54
C PRO A 30 -13.83 -40.72 -6.62
N VAL A 31 -12.87 -41.58 -6.95
CA VAL A 31 -11.61 -41.72 -6.19
C VAL A 31 -10.70 -40.52 -6.49
N VAL A 32 -10.97 -39.44 -5.79
CA VAL A 32 -10.22 -38.18 -5.84
C VAL A 32 -9.96 -37.73 -4.41
N LEU A 33 -8.95 -36.88 -4.21
CA LEU A 33 -8.60 -36.38 -2.89
C LEU A 33 -9.81 -35.72 -2.20
N SER A 34 -9.97 -36.00 -0.91
CA SER A 34 -10.91 -35.25 -0.05
C SER A 34 -10.54 -33.77 -0.06
N ALA A 35 -11.48 -32.92 0.37
CA ALA A 35 -11.19 -31.50 0.52
C ALA A 35 -9.97 -31.27 1.43
N GLN A 36 -9.89 -31.94 2.58
CA GLN A 36 -8.76 -31.79 3.51
C GLN A 36 -7.41 -32.24 2.92
N SER A 37 -7.39 -33.39 2.26
CA SER A 37 -6.16 -33.93 1.66
C SER A 37 -5.69 -33.13 0.44
N ALA A 38 -6.62 -32.66 -0.39
CA ALA A 38 -6.32 -31.78 -1.51
C ALA A 38 -5.75 -30.43 -1.03
N GLY A 39 -6.30 -29.87 0.05
CA GLY A 39 -5.81 -28.63 0.65
C GLY A 39 -4.37 -28.76 1.13
N TYR A 40 -4.09 -29.80 1.92
CA TYR A 40 -2.75 -30.02 2.45
C TYR A 40 -1.71 -30.27 1.35
N GLN A 41 -2.03 -31.06 0.31
CA GLN A 41 -1.12 -31.27 -0.82
C GLN A 41 -0.82 -29.98 -1.58
N THR A 42 -1.82 -29.13 -1.71
CA THR A 42 -1.68 -27.82 -2.36
C THR A 42 -0.76 -26.92 -1.54
N GLU A 43 -0.94 -26.84 -0.23
CA GLU A 43 -0.06 -26.11 0.70
C GLU A 43 1.39 -26.64 0.70
N ASP A 44 1.58 -27.97 0.67
CA ASP A 44 2.91 -28.58 0.61
C ASP A 44 3.60 -28.33 -0.75
N MET A 45 2.86 -28.25 -1.85
CA MET A 45 3.42 -27.82 -3.15
C MET A 45 3.77 -26.33 -3.14
N TYR A 46 2.94 -25.48 -2.52
CA TYR A 46 3.22 -24.05 -2.36
C TYR A 46 4.51 -23.80 -1.60
N GLY A 47 4.68 -24.45 -0.45
CA GLY A 47 5.90 -24.32 0.36
C GLY A 47 7.19 -24.84 -0.30
N LYS A 48 7.10 -25.56 -1.42
CA LYS A 48 8.28 -26.06 -2.16
C LYS A 48 8.75 -25.13 -3.27
N LEU A 49 7.94 -24.14 -3.66
CA LEU A 49 8.18 -23.33 -4.86
C LEU A 49 8.42 -21.84 -4.59
N GLU A 50 8.32 -21.38 -3.34
CA GLU A 50 8.51 -19.96 -3.03
C GLU A 50 9.98 -19.55 -2.87
N LEU A 51 10.36 -18.53 -3.64
CA LEU A 51 11.52 -17.68 -3.42
C LEU A 51 11.07 -16.25 -3.13
N TRP A 52 11.87 -15.60 -2.29
CA TRP A 52 11.75 -14.27 -1.71
C TRP A 52 11.20 -13.17 -2.63
N ILE A 53 10.13 -12.49 -2.18
CA ILE A 53 9.88 -11.08 -2.51
C ILE A 53 9.33 -10.38 -1.26
N PRO A 54 10.10 -9.50 -0.59
CA PRO A 54 9.53 -8.61 0.42
C PRO A 54 8.72 -7.53 -0.29
N ILE A 55 7.40 -7.69 -0.31
CA ILE A 55 6.48 -6.66 -0.79
C ILE A 55 5.72 -6.11 0.42
N TYR A 56 5.86 -4.81 0.64
CA TYR A 56 5.20 -4.10 1.73
C TYR A 56 4.02 -3.31 1.16
N GLY A 57 3.01 -4.04 0.71
CA GLY A 57 1.69 -3.52 0.37
C GLY A 57 0.61 -4.34 1.08
N PRO A 58 -0.57 -3.76 1.38
CA PRO A 58 -1.66 -4.47 2.04
C PRO A 58 -2.25 -5.61 1.19
N SER A 59 -1.87 -5.74 -0.08
CA SER A 59 -2.52 -6.59 -1.08
C SER A 59 -1.60 -7.61 -1.78
N GLU A 60 -0.30 -7.59 -1.54
CA GLU A 60 0.63 -8.64 -2.00
C GLU A 60 1.23 -9.36 -0.80
N GLN A 61 0.54 -10.41 -0.34
CA GLN A 61 0.64 -10.89 1.03
C GLN A 61 1.40 -12.21 1.23
N PHE A 62 2.28 -12.64 0.33
CA PHE A 62 2.92 -13.96 0.51
C PHE A 62 4.44 -14.00 0.37
N GLY A 63 5.04 -14.39 1.49
CA GLY A 63 6.29 -15.14 1.65
C GLY A 63 6.37 -15.59 3.11
N TYR A 64 5.95 -16.82 3.43
CA TYR A 64 6.02 -17.37 4.80
C TYR A 64 7.05 -18.52 4.86
N LEU A 65 8.14 -18.30 5.59
CA LEU A 65 9.28 -19.23 5.67
C LEU A 65 9.07 -20.41 6.65
N ALA A 66 7.98 -20.42 7.41
CA ALA A 66 7.69 -21.45 8.40
C ALA A 66 6.40 -22.22 8.05
N LYS A 67 6.38 -23.52 8.39
CA LYS A 67 5.22 -24.42 8.26
C LYS A 67 3.96 -23.68 8.73
N TRP A 68 2.89 -23.73 7.92
CA TRP A 68 1.60 -23.03 8.06
C TRP A 68 0.86 -23.18 9.41
N ASN A 69 1.42 -23.93 10.34
CA ASN A 69 0.83 -24.32 11.61
C ASN A 69 0.69 -23.16 12.64
N THR A 70 1.06 -21.93 12.28
CA THR A 70 0.94 -20.73 13.14
C THR A 70 0.51 -19.46 12.38
N VAL A 71 0.08 -19.58 11.12
CA VAL A 71 -0.36 -18.44 10.28
C VAL A 71 -1.66 -17.83 10.81
N ILE A 72 -2.50 -18.64 11.45
CA ILE A 72 -3.67 -18.18 12.20
C ILE A 72 -3.23 -17.90 13.65
N ASN A 73 -2.44 -16.85 13.83
CA ASN A 73 -2.27 -16.20 15.14
C ASN A 73 -3.34 -15.12 15.26
N SER A 74 -4.37 -15.42 16.04
CA SER A 74 -5.57 -14.62 16.20
C SER A 74 -5.35 -13.32 16.99
N GLN A 75 -5.49 -12.18 16.31
CA GLN A 75 -6.21 -11.00 16.81
C GLN A 75 -7.30 -10.54 15.80
N GLY A 76 -7.99 -11.50 15.18
CA GLY A 76 -9.24 -11.25 14.45
C GLY A 76 -9.12 -10.81 12.98
N LEU A 77 -7.93 -10.54 12.46
CA LEU A 77 -7.68 -10.25 11.04
C LEU A 77 -6.56 -11.17 10.55
N SER A 78 -6.95 -12.21 9.83
CA SER A 78 -6.04 -13.22 9.25
C SER A 78 -5.60 -12.80 7.85
N VAL A 79 -4.48 -13.35 7.39
CA VAL A 79 -4.14 -13.48 5.96
C VAL A 79 -5.36 -14.11 5.25
N PRO A 80 -5.75 -13.65 4.05
CA PRO A 80 -6.82 -14.19 3.24
C PRO A 80 -6.76 -15.71 3.26
N ASN A 81 -7.84 -16.27 3.78
CA ASN A 81 -7.92 -17.70 4.01
C ASN A 81 -8.16 -18.43 2.70
N PHE A 82 -8.06 -19.76 2.79
CA PHE A 82 -8.38 -20.71 1.73
C PHE A 82 -9.68 -20.41 0.94
N PHE A 83 -10.68 -19.77 1.55
CA PHE A 83 -11.97 -19.48 0.90
C PHE A 83 -11.95 -18.23 0.02
N THR A 84 -10.90 -17.42 0.10
CA THR A 84 -10.79 -16.16 -0.63
C THR A 84 -9.77 -16.28 -1.77
N TRP A 85 -8.79 -17.17 -1.67
CA TRP A 85 -7.71 -17.33 -2.65
C TRP A 85 -7.60 -18.79 -3.06
N LEU A 86 -7.54 -19.05 -4.36
CA LEU A 86 -7.41 -20.40 -4.91
C LEU A 86 -5.94 -20.82 -4.98
N ASN A 87 -5.05 -19.95 -5.49
CA ASN A 87 -3.66 -20.27 -5.85
C ASN A 87 -2.84 -18.98 -6.11
N SER A 88 -1.57 -18.91 -5.70
CA SER A 88 -0.65 -17.82 -6.10
C SER A 88 0.70 -18.36 -6.56
N HIS A 89 1.08 -18.16 -7.81
CA HIS A 89 2.34 -18.70 -8.33
C HIS A 89 3.14 -17.65 -9.09
N GLN A 90 4.45 -17.77 -8.98
CA GLN A 90 5.41 -17.11 -9.83
C GLN A 90 5.63 -17.99 -11.08
N ALA A 91 5.71 -17.38 -12.27
CA ALA A 91 5.82 -18.13 -13.53
C ALA A 91 7.15 -18.89 -13.73
N GLY A 92 8.10 -18.76 -12.78
CA GLY A 92 9.38 -19.44 -12.77
C GLY A 92 10.43 -18.71 -11.93
N LEU A 93 11.58 -19.36 -11.70
CA LEU A 93 12.74 -18.79 -11.02
C LEU A 93 13.19 -17.48 -11.72
N GLY A 94 13.07 -16.34 -11.04
CA GLY A 94 13.46 -15.02 -11.56
C GLY A 94 12.36 -14.27 -12.34
N SER A 95 11.12 -14.75 -12.33
CA SER A 95 9.98 -14.03 -12.92
C SER A 95 9.62 -12.79 -12.09
N THR A 96 9.37 -11.66 -12.76
CA THR A 96 8.94 -10.40 -12.14
C THR A 96 7.43 -10.27 -12.01
N SER A 97 6.68 -11.36 -12.22
CA SER A 97 5.21 -11.38 -12.19
C SER A 97 4.69 -12.39 -11.18
N VAL A 98 3.76 -11.96 -10.34
CA VAL A 98 2.99 -12.82 -9.45
C VAL A 98 1.60 -13.02 -10.06
N THR A 99 1.16 -14.26 -10.18
CA THR A 99 -0.22 -14.58 -10.58
C THR A 99 -1.01 -15.02 -9.37
N GLN A 100 -2.12 -14.35 -9.09
CA GLN A 100 -3.02 -14.65 -7.98
C GLN A 100 -4.38 -15.07 -8.55
N ALA A 101 -4.97 -16.13 -8.00
CA ALA A 101 -6.28 -16.62 -8.38
C ALA A 101 -7.28 -16.43 -7.24
N PHE A 102 -8.39 -15.75 -7.54
CA PHE A 102 -9.51 -15.56 -6.60
C PHE A 102 -10.54 -16.67 -6.71
N ALA A 103 -11.23 -16.96 -5.60
CA ALA A 103 -12.32 -17.93 -5.57
C ALA A 103 -13.57 -17.47 -6.34
N ALA A 104 -13.75 -16.16 -6.53
CA ALA A 104 -14.82 -15.58 -7.34
C ALA A 104 -14.32 -14.31 -8.06
N PRO A 105 -14.98 -13.89 -9.16
CA PRO A 105 -14.65 -12.63 -9.83
C PRO A 105 -15.04 -11.42 -8.96
N THR A 106 -14.43 -10.28 -9.27
CA THR A 106 -14.84 -8.98 -8.71
C THR A 106 -16.27 -8.65 -9.15
N LYS A 107 -17.08 -8.16 -8.23
CA LYS A 107 -18.41 -7.63 -8.52
C LYS A 107 -18.32 -6.20 -9.06
N SER A 108 -17.42 -5.40 -8.49
CA SER A 108 -17.25 -4.00 -8.88
C SER A 108 -15.88 -3.46 -8.46
N LEU A 109 -15.26 -2.68 -9.33
CA LEU A 109 -14.06 -1.87 -9.03
C LEU A 109 -14.42 -0.41 -8.75
N ASN A 110 -15.69 -0.09 -8.56
CA ASN A 110 -16.13 1.23 -8.15
C ASN A 110 -16.13 1.28 -6.61
N PRO A 111 -15.35 2.20 -5.97
CA PRO A 111 -15.30 2.32 -4.51
C PRO A 111 -16.67 2.48 -3.84
N TYR A 112 -17.67 3.05 -4.52
CA TYR A 112 -19.02 3.22 -3.96
C TYR A 112 -19.82 1.91 -3.89
N SER A 113 -19.60 0.98 -4.82
CA SER A 113 -20.37 -0.27 -4.94
C SER A 113 -19.58 -1.55 -4.66
N ALA A 114 -18.27 -1.45 -4.48
CA ALA A 114 -17.42 -2.53 -3.97
C ALA A 114 -17.96 -3.00 -2.61
N SER A 115 -18.14 -4.31 -2.47
CA SER A 115 -18.80 -4.89 -1.29
C SER A 115 -18.31 -6.30 -0.95
N THR A 116 -17.48 -6.89 -1.81
CA THR A 116 -16.92 -8.22 -1.60
C THR A 116 -15.44 -8.14 -1.26
N VAL A 117 -14.93 -9.19 -0.62
CA VAL A 117 -13.49 -9.26 -0.30
C VAL A 117 -12.63 -9.23 -1.56
N PHE A 118 -13.10 -9.80 -2.68
CA PHE A 118 -12.40 -9.78 -3.97
C PHE A 118 -12.32 -8.38 -4.57
N ASP A 119 -13.40 -7.58 -4.43
CA ASP A 119 -13.41 -6.17 -4.86
C ASP A 119 -12.33 -5.40 -4.11
N PHE A 120 -12.32 -5.51 -2.77
CA PHE A 120 -11.39 -4.76 -1.94
C PHE A 120 -9.94 -5.26 -2.03
N GLN A 121 -9.71 -6.54 -2.37
CA GLN A 121 -8.36 -7.04 -2.67
C GLN A 121 -7.84 -6.47 -3.98
N THR A 122 -8.69 -6.36 -5.01
CA THR A 122 -8.28 -5.74 -6.28
C THR A 122 -8.12 -4.23 -6.12
N LEU A 123 -9.05 -3.57 -5.41
CA LEU A 123 -8.98 -2.13 -5.14
C LEU A 123 -7.77 -1.77 -4.28
N GLY A 124 -7.45 -2.57 -3.26
CA GLY A 124 -6.28 -2.36 -2.39
C GLY A 124 -4.92 -2.57 -3.07
N ASN A 125 -4.89 -3.05 -4.31
CA ASN A 125 -3.68 -3.04 -5.15
C ASN A 125 -3.51 -1.71 -5.90
N ILE A 126 -4.60 -0.94 -6.08
CA ILE A 126 -4.65 0.26 -6.92
C ILE A 126 -4.75 1.52 -6.05
N TYR A 127 -5.65 1.50 -5.08
CA TYR A 127 -5.87 2.56 -4.11
C TYR A 127 -5.35 2.17 -2.74
N ASP A 128 -4.96 3.18 -1.98
CA ASP A 128 -4.51 3.05 -0.60
C ASP A 128 -5.54 3.64 0.38
N SER A 129 -5.33 3.39 1.67
CA SER A 129 -6.14 3.88 2.80
C SER A 129 -5.29 4.70 3.77
N LEU A 130 -5.90 5.53 4.63
CA LEU A 130 -5.16 6.41 5.54
C LEU A 130 -4.20 5.64 6.45
N GLY A 131 -4.66 4.51 6.95
CA GLY A 131 -3.84 3.57 7.71
C GLY A 131 -4.08 2.13 7.27
N ALA A 132 -3.26 1.25 7.80
CA ALA A 132 -3.33 -0.18 7.55
C ALA A 132 -2.98 -0.97 8.82
N LEU A 133 -3.07 -2.30 8.75
CA LEU A 133 -2.66 -3.20 9.83
C LEU A 133 -1.17 -3.49 9.74
N ASN A 134 -0.47 -3.39 10.85
CA ASN A 134 0.95 -3.70 10.90
C ASN A 134 1.14 -5.17 10.47
N PRO A 135 1.82 -5.44 9.35
CA PRO A 135 1.97 -6.80 8.82
C PRO A 135 2.85 -7.69 9.72
N ALA A 136 3.66 -7.10 10.59
CA ALA A 136 4.48 -7.82 11.57
C ALA A 136 3.73 -8.09 12.89
N GLN A 137 2.70 -7.29 13.19
CA GLN A 137 1.89 -7.39 14.41
C GLN A 137 0.42 -7.11 14.09
N ASN A 138 -0.25 -8.15 13.56
CA ASN A 138 -1.67 -8.11 13.22
C ASN A 138 -2.48 -7.73 14.47
N GLY A 139 -3.05 -6.52 14.49
CA GLY A 139 -3.74 -5.94 15.64
C GLY A 139 -3.24 -4.54 16.01
N GLN A 140 -2.06 -4.15 15.53
CA GLN A 140 -1.58 -2.78 15.64
C GLN A 140 -1.93 -1.98 14.38
N TYR A 141 -2.50 -0.81 14.62
CA TYR A 141 -2.65 0.22 13.61
C TYR A 141 -1.28 0.76 13.21
N PHE A 142 -1.09 1.04 11.93
CA PHE A 142 0.02 1.87 11.48
C PHE A 142 -0.46 2.88 10.42
N ASP A 143 0.07 4.10 10.51
CA ASP A 143 -0.17 5.16 9.54
C ASP A 143 0.42 4.75 8.17
N TYR A 144 -0.43 4.81 7.14
CA TYR A 144 -0.10 4.36 5.78
C TYR A 144 0.07 5.53 4.81
N LEU A 145 -1.05 6.18 4.43
CA LEU A 145 -1.02 7.44 3.66
C LEU A 145 -0.68 8.64 4.56
N ALA A 146 -0.89 8.51 5.87
CA ALA A 146 -0.41 9.46 6.85
C ALA A 146 1.05 9.18 7.25
N SER A 147 1.82 10.23 7.54
CA SER A 147 3.10 10.15 8.24
C SER A 147 2.93 10.04 9.75
N GLY A 148 1.75 10.44 10.25
CA GLY A 148 1.37 10.29 11.64
C GLY A 148 0.03 10.94 11.92
N HIS A 149 -0.43 10.74 13.15
CA HIS A 149 -1.63 11.39 13.66
C HIS A 149 -1.45 11.84 15.11
N SER A 150 -2.29 12.78 15.51
CA SER A 150 -2.43 13.23 16.90
C SER A 150 -3.90 13.32 17.28
N THR A 151 -4.18 13.41 18.57
CA THR A 151 -5.55 13.56 19.09
C THR A 151 -5.66 14.91 19.80
N PRO A 152 -5.82 16.03 19.05
CA PRO A 152 -5.84 17.38 19.63
C PRO A 152 -7.03 17.60 20.57
N CYS A 153 -8.13 16.87 20.40
CA CYS A 153 -9.23 16.85 21.35
C CYS A 153 -9.85 15.46 21.51
N ASN A 154 -10.33 15.16 22.71
CA ASN A 154 -11.02 13.92 23.05
C ASN A 154 -11.71 14.07 24.41
N ALA A 155 -13.04 14.11 24.40
CA ALA A 155 -13.87 14.26 25.58
C ALA A 155 -13.70 13.10 26.57
N ASN A 156 -13.42 11.87 26.09
CA ASN A 156 -13.16 10.72 26.97
C ASN A 156 -11.83 10.87 27.73
N LEU A 157 -10.91 11.69 27.23
CA LEU A 157 -9.65 12.03 27.87
C LEU A 157 -9.69 13.40 28.58
N SER A 158 -10.87 14.00 28.69
CA SER A 158 -11.07 15.36 29.25
C SER A 158 -10.29 16.46 28.50
N ILE A 159 -10.05 16.28 27.20
CA ILE A 159 -9.45 17.30 26.32
C ILE A 159 -10.59 17.96 25.52
N PRO A 160 -10.92 19.24 25.76
CA PRO A 160 -12.06 19.91 25.12
C PRO A 160 -11.91 20.00 23.59
N CYS A 161 -13.02 19.75 22.86
CA CYS A 161 -13.10 20.03 21.42
C CYS A 161 -13.61 21.45 21.20
N ASP A 162 -12.70 22.41 21.22
CA ASP A 162 -12.99 23.84 21.06
C ASP A 162 -12.00 24.55 20.13
N LEU A 163 -12.26 25.83 19.87
CA LEU A 163 -11.43 26.68 19.02
C LEU A 163 -9.97 26.78 19.48
N ALA A 164 -9.71 26.71 20.78
CA ALA A 164 -8.35 26.86 21.31
C ALA A 164 -7.48 25.64 21.03
N HIS A 165 -8.07 24.45 20.99
CA HIS A 165 -7.34 23.20 20.72
C HIS A 165 -7.26 22.88 19.22
N LEU A 166 -8.33 23.18 18.46
CA LEU A 166 -8.42 22.81 17.05
C LEU A 166 -8.00 23.92 16.09
N GLY A 167 -8.12 25.19 16.49
CA GLY A 167 -7.89 26.35 15.61
C GLY A 167 -9.10 26.71 14.73
N TYR A 168 -10.18 25.94 14.79
CA TYR A 168 -11.48 26.23 14.18
C TYR A 168 -12.62 25.83 15.14
N THR A 169 -13.84 26.29 14.86
CA THR A 169 -15.01 25.87 15.64
C THR A 169 -15.49 24.52 15.10
N PRO A 170 -15.37 23.42 15.88
CA PRO A 170 -15.76 22.11 15.38
C PRO A 170 -17.27 22.02 15.16
N PRO A 171 -17.73 21.14 14.25
CA PRO A 171 -19.15 20.87 14.08
C PRO A 171 -19.83 20.46 15.39
N THR A 172 -21.09 20.86 15.55
CA THR A 172 -21.89 20.50 16.73
C THR A 172 -21.94 18.99 16.92
N GLY A 173 -21.66 18.53 18.13
CA GLY A 173 -21.65 17.11 18.49
C GLY A 173 -20.29 16.44 18.37
N THR A 174 -19.23 17.17 18.02
CA THR A 174 -17.86 16.65 18.04
C THR A 174 -17.43 16.32 19.47
N VAL A 175 -17.04 15.07 19.71
CA VAL A 175 -16.54 14.57 20.99
C VAL A 175 -15.06 14.19 20.95
N ALA A 176 -14.49 14.01 19.76
CA ALA A 176 -13.06 13.76 19.56
C ALA A 176 -12.66 14.14 18.15
N THR A 177 -11.38 14.48 17.97
CA THR A 177 -10.80 14.81 16.66
C THR A 177 -9.47 14.09 16.52
N PHE A 178 -9.27 13.43 15.38
CA PHE A 178 -7.95 12.93 14.97
C PHE A 178 -7.37 13.84 13.91
N ARG A 179 -6.19 14.40 14.18
CA ARG A 179 -5.44 15.24 13.25
C ARG A 179 -4.40 14.40 12.54
N PHE A 180 -4.53 14.25 11.23
CA PHE A 180 -3.61 13.50 10.40
C PHE A 180 -2.69 14.44 9.63
N SER A 181 -1.45 14.01 9.45
CA SER A 181 -0.51 14.60 8.50
C SER A 181 -0.26 13.59 7.39
N LEU A 182 -0.64 13.92 6.17
CA LEU A 182 -0.39 13.14 4.97
C LEU A 182 1.07 13.19 4.60
N ARG A 183 1.56 12.08 4.04
CA ARG A 183 2.92 12.07 3.53
C ARG A 183 3.00 12.93 2.27
N PRO A 184 4.03 13.78 2.13
CA PRO A 184 4.17 14.68 0.98
C PRO A 184 4.61 13.95 -0.30
N ASP A 185 4.87 12.65 -0.19
CA ASP A 185 5.55 11.85 -1.19
C ASP A 185 4.63 10.83 -1.86
N ILE A 186 3.31 10.92 -1.65
CA ILE A 186 2.34 10.08 -2.31
C ILE A 186 1.74 10.83 -3.48
N PHE A 187 1.77 10.19 -4.65
CA PHE A 187 1.26 10.74 -5.89
C PHE A 187 0.20 9.83 -6.48
N TRP A 188 -0.83 10.45 -7.04
CA TRP A 188 -1.77 9.78 -7.93
C TRP A 188 -1.03 9.34 -9.20
N GLN A 189 -1.34 8.14 -9.65
CA GLN A 189 -0.83 7.56 -10.90
C GLN A 189 -1.16 8.50 -12.08
N SER A 190 -0.24 8.64 -13.04
CA SER A 190 -0.38 9.57 -14.16
C SER A 190 -1.35 9.00 -15.19
N ASP A 191 -2.41 9.72 -15.53
CA ASP A 191 -3.45 9.21 -16.42
C ASP A 191 -3.12 9.32 -17.92
N SER A 192 -4.06 8.80 -18.72
CA SER A 192 -4.00 8.60 -20.18
C SER A 192 -3.68 9.81 -21.07
N VAL A 193 -3.61 11.04 -20.54
CA VAL A 193 -3.40 12.25 -21.36
C VAL A 193 -1.91 12.71 -21.37
N GLY A 194 -0.98 11.90 -20.85
CA GLY A 194 0.45 12.19 -20.92
C GLY A 194 0.83 13.48 -20.19
N THR A 195 1.58 14.37 -20.83
CA THR A 195 2.06 15.64 -20.22
C THR A 195 0.94 16.61 -19.81
N ALA A 196 -0.31 16.37 -20.23
CA ALA A 196 -1.44 17.21 -19.85
C ALA A 196 -1.90 16.97 -18.39
N HIS A 197 -1.76 15.74 -17.88
CA HIS A 197 -2.14 15.37 -16.51
C HIS A 197 -0.94 14.73 -15.80
N PRO A 198 0.02 15.54 -15.32
CA PRO A 198 1.17 15.02 -14.59
C PRO A 198 0.72 14.32 -13.31
N ALA A 199 1.53 13.37 -12.86
CA ALA A 199 1.39 12.81 -11.53
C ALA A 199 1.36 13.92 -10.48
N ARG A 200 0.40 13.83 -9.57
CA ARG A 200 -0.03 14.92 -8.70
C ARG A 200 -0.14 14.42 -7.26
N PRO A 201 0.24 15.24 -6.28
CA PRO A 201 0.26 14.79 -4.90
C PRO A 201 -1.14 14.44 -4.42
N LEU A 202 -1.23 13.42 -3.58
CA LEU A 202 -2.42 13.17 -2.79
C LEU A 202 -2.56 14.30 -1.77
N THR A 203 -3.76 14.84 -1.64
CA THR A 203 -4.03 15.97 -0.72
C THR A 203 -5.14 15.66 0.27
N SER A 204 -5.21 16.46 1.34
CA SER A 204 -6.30 16.44 2.33
C SER A 204 -7.68 16.56 1.69
N TRP A 205 -7.81 17.26 0.56
CA TRP A 205 -9.08 17.37 -0.15
C TRP A 205 -9.50 16.08 -0.86
N ASP A 206 -8.56 15.23 -1.30
CA ASP A 206 -8.91 13.92 -1.84
C ASP A 206 -9.44 12.99 -0.74
N VAL A 207 -8.89 13.10 0.48
CA VAL A 207 -9.38 12.38 1.67
C VAL A 207 -10.78 12.87 2.04
N ALA A 208 -10.95 14.19 2.17
CA ALA A 208 -12.25 14.81 2.47
C ALA A 208 -13.30 14.40 1.44
N PHE A 209 -12.97 14.48 0.15
CA PHE A 209 -13.83 14.03 -0.93
C PHE A 209 -14.25 12.57 -0.76
N SER A 210 -13.27 11.67 -0.63
CA SER A 210 -13.53 10.23 -0.50
C SER A 210 -14.45 9.94 0.69
N TYR A 211 -14.14 10.50 1.86
CA TYR A 211 -14.84 10.16 3.10
C TYR A 211 -16.25 10.74 3.13
N LEU A 212 -16.40 12.01 2.77
CA LEU A 212 -17.70 12.68 2.76
C LEU A 212 -18.64 12.05 1.74
N THR A 213 -18.15 11.74 0.53
CA THR A 213 -18.98 11.14 -0.53
C THR A 213 -19.29 9.66 -0.27
N LEU A 214 -18.34 8.86 0.23
CA LEU A 214 -18.59 7.46 0.62
C LEU A 214 -19.66 7.38 1.71
N LYS A 215 -19.61 8.28 2.70
CA LYS A 215 -20.62 8.39 3.75
C LYS A 215 -21.97 8.84 3.20
N ALA A 216 -21.99 9.89 2.38
CA ALA A 216 -23.23 10.46 1.83
C ALA A 216 -23.98 9.49 0.90
N THR A 217 -23.25 8.66 0.16
CA THR A 217 -23.83 7.67 -0.76
C THR A 217 -24.28 6.38 -0.07
N GLY A 218 -23.91 6.17 1.21
CA GLY A 218 -24.19 4.93 1.92
C GLY A 218 -23.44 3.72 1.36
N SER A 219 -22.26 3.95 0.76
CA SER A 219 -21.39 2.88 0.29
C SER A 219 -21.05 1.87 1.40
N PHE A 220 -20.73 0.63 1.04
CA PHE A 220 -20.42 -0.41 2.02
C PHE A 220 -19.29 0.01 2.98
N GLN A 221 -18.18 0.53 2.42
CA GLN A 221 -17.07 1.07 3.20
C GLN A 221 -17.38 2.42 3.85
N GLY A 222 -18.40 3.15 3.41
CA GLY A 222 -18.89 4.35 4.10
C GLY A 222 -19.54 4.04 5.45
N GLY A 223 -19.98 2.80 5.67
CA GLY A 223 -20.58 2.37 6.94
C GLY A 223 -19.64 2.55 8.14
N VAL A 224 -18.34 2.32 7.97
CA VAL A 224 -17.34 2.51 9.04
C VAL A 224 -17.04 3.98 9.32
N LEU A 225 -17.47 4.89 8.45
CA LEU A 225 -17.38 6.35 8.62
C LEU A 225 -18.60 6.95 9.35
N SER A 226 -19.51 6.12 9.86
CA SER A 226 -20.64 6.56 10.68
C SER A 226 -20.27 7.57 11.80
N PRO A 227 -19.18 7.38 12.57
CA PRO A 227 -18.80 8.33 13.61
C PRO A 227 -18.22 9.66 13.09
N VAL A 228 -17.75 9.72 11.84
CA VAL A 228 -17.10 10.92 11.26
C VAL A 228 -18.16 11.96 10.91
N ILE A 229 -18.21 13.09 11.61
CA ILE A 229 -19.13 14.20 11.35
C ILE A 229 -18.64 15.02 10.15
N ASP A 230 -17.36 15.37 10.17
CA ASP A 230 -16.73 16.24 9.18
C ASP A 230 -15.27 15.81 8.93
N VAL A 231 -14.77 16.21 7.76
CA VAL A 231 -13.35 16.15 7.43
C VAL A 231 -12.88 17.58 7.22
N HIS A 232 -12.32 18.17 8.26
CA HIS A 232 -11.90 19.56 8.25
C HIS A 232 -10.48 19.67 7.70
N VAL A 233 -10.35 20.27 6.51
CA VAL A 233 -9.04 20.46 5.88
C VAL A 233 -8.36 21.70 6.43
N LEU A 234 -7.19 21.53 7.05
CA LEU A 234 -6.37 22.63 7.56
C LEU A 234 -5.41 23.15 6.49
N ASP A 235 -4.80 22.24 5.74
CA ASP A 235 -3.91 22.54 4.61
C ASP A 235 -3.84 21.33 3.64
N LYS A 236 -2.98 21.44 2.60
CA LYS A 236 -2.77 20.41 1.57
C LYS A 236 -2.45 19.01 2.12
N SER A 237 -1.81 18.95 3.29
CA SER A 237 -1.31 17.73 3.93
C SER A 237 -1.91 17.47 5.31
N THR A 238 -2.53 18.45 5.95
CA THR A 238 -3.07 18.31 7.31
C THR A 238 -4.58 18.44 7.30
N PHE A 239 -5.26 17.51 7.95
CA PHE A 239 -6.71 17.55 8.11
C PHE A 239 -7.12 16.87 9.42
N ASP A 240 -8.32 17.21 9.85
CA ASP A 240 -8.95 16.73 11.06
C ASP A 240 -10.17 15.88 10.71
N LEU A 241 -10.28 14.70 11.34
CA LEU A 241 -11.51 13.91 11.36
C LEU A 241 -12.27 14.21 12.65
N ASP A 242 -13.36 14.96 12.52
CA ASP A 242 -14.23 15.29 13.66
C ASP A 242 -15.23 14.18 13.89
N LEU A 243 -15.29 13.64 15.12
CA LEU A 243 -16.07 12.46 15.45
C LEU A 243 -17.18 12.75 16.46
N ASN A 244 -18.35 12.13 16.30
CA ASN A 244 -19.44 12.17 17.30
C ASN A 244 -19.35 11.04 18.34
N ALA A 245 -18.47 10.06 18.11
CA ALA A 245 -18.22 8.95 19.01
C ALA A 245 -16.79 8.44 18.79
N VAL A 246 -16.10 8.09 19.88
CA VAL A 246 -14.79 7.47 19.84
C VAL A 246 -14.72 6.29 20.80
N GLY A 247 -14.20 5.17 20.31
CA GLY A 247 -13.97 3.94 21.05
C GLY A 247 -12.63 3.31 20.64
N PRO A 248 -12.25 2.19 21.26
CA PRO A 248 -10.93 1.58 21.10
C PRO A 248 -10.61 1.13 19.66
N PHE A 249 -11.62 0.85 18.84
CA PHE A 249 -11.45 0.42 17.45
C PHE A 249 -11.71 1.55 16.43
N THR A 250 -12.12 2.73 16.89
CA THR A 250 -12.57 3.81 15.99
C THR A 250 -11.48 4.25 15.03
N LEU A 251 -10.25 4.47 15.52
CA LEU A 251 -9.12 4.89 14.68
C LEU A 251 -8.87 3.89 13.53
N PHE A 252 -8.88 2.60 13.85
CA PHE A 252 -8.70 1.56 12.83
C PHE A 252 -9.84 1.57 11.81
N SER A 253 -11.09 1.58 12.26
CA SER A 253 -12.25 1.55 11.38
C SER A 253 -12.36 2.77 10.46
N ILE A 254 -12.08 3.98 10.96
CA ILE A 254 -12.23 5.19 10.15
C ILE A 254 -11.09 5.40 9.16
N THR A 255 -9.98 4.67 9.29
CA THR A 255 -8.78 4.83 8.43
C THR A 255 -8.66 3.76 7.35
N THR A 256 -9.49 2.71 7.38
CA THR A 256 -9.52 1.64 6.37
C THR A 256 -10.20 1.98 5.04
N PRO A 257 -11.15 2.94 4.94
CA PRO A 257 -11.78 3.25 3.66
C PRO A 257 -10.77 3.69 2.60
N THR A 258 -11.05 3.31 1.37
CA THR A 258 -10.29 3.65 0.18
C THR A 258 -10.26 5.16 -0.03
N VAL A 259 -9.07 5.72 -0.23
CA VAL A 259 -8.90 7.11 -0.67
C VAL A 259 -8.74 7.13 -2.18
N PHE A 260 -9.53 7.95 -2.87
CA PHE A 260 -9.54 8.08 -4.32
C PHE A 260 -9.64 9.57 -4.74
N PRO A 261 -9.13 9.92 -5.93
CA PRO A 261 -8.89 11.32 -6.29
C PRO A 261 -10.18 12.09 -6.62
N GLY A 262 -10.41 13.21 -5.94
CA GLY A 262 -11.60 14.04 -6.16
C GLY A 262 -11.69 14.59 -7.60
N ARG A 263 -10.56 14.90 -8.24
CA ARG A 263 -10.49 15.35 -9.64
C ARG A 263 -11.31 14.49 -10.62
N TYR A 264 -11.29 13.17 -10.45
CA TYR A 264 -11.97 12.27 -11.42
C TYR A 264 -13.38 11.93 -10.99
N TRP A 265 -13.63 11.94 -9.69
CA TRP A 265 -14.87 11.45 -9.10
C TRP A 265 -15.85 12.57 -8.73
N SER A 266 -15.37 13.82 -8.62
CA SER A 266 -16.21 14.99 -8.40
C SER A 266 -17.05 15.28 -9.63
N SER A 267 -18.37 15.35 -9.44
CA SER A 267 -19.29 15.70 -10.52
C SER A 267 -19.37 17.21 -10.81
N THR A 268 -18.91 18.03 -9.88
CA THR A 268 -19.11 19.49 -9.89
C THR A 268 -17.83 20.24 -10.19
N CYS A 269 -16.68 19.72 -9.74
CA CYS A 269 -15.37 20.31 -9.96
C CYS A 269 -14.40 19.31 -10.58
N PRO A 270 -14.74 18.58 -11.66
CA PRO A 270 -13.83 17.61 -12.24
C PRO A 270 -12.63 18.27 -12.93
N GLY A 271 -11.56 17.50 -13.12
CA GLY A 271 -10.45 17.90 -13.98
C GLY A 271 -9.75 19.17 -13.49
N ALA A 272 -9.40 20.07 -14.41
CA ALA A 272 -8.58 21.25 -14.12
C ALA A 272 -9.20 22.20 -13.08
N THR A 273 -10.52 22.19 -12.91
CA THR A 273 -11.20 22.94 -11.84
C THR A 273 -10.76 22.44 -10.47
N TRP A 274 -10.73 21.12 -10.25
CA TRP A 274 -10.22 20.52 -9.01
C TRP A 274 -8.79 20.99 -8.71
N ASP A 275 -7.92 20.92 -9.72
CA ASP A 275 -6.52 21.27 -9.56
C ASP A 275 -6.34 22.75 -9.21
N ALA A 276 -7.06 23.64 -9.90
CA ALA A 276 -7.01 25.07 -9.62
C ALA A 276 -7.45 25.40 -8.18
N ASP A 277 -8.50 24.73 -7.71
CA ASP A 277 -9.01 24.92 -6.35
C ASP A 277 -8.08 24.34 -5.28
N VAL A 278 -7.49 23.16 -5.52
CA VAL A 278 -6.44 22.57 -4.67
C VAL A 278 -5.21 23.47 -4.63
N ASP A 279 -4.79 24.01 -5.77
CA ASP A 279 -3.64 24.91 -5.86
C ASP A 279 -3.85 26.21 -5.12
N ALA A 280 -5.08 26.75 -5.18
CA ALA A 280 -5.52 27.88 -4.38
C ALA A 280 -5.72 27.56 -2.88
N ALA A 281 -5.52 26.30 -2.48
CA ALA A 281 -5.77 25.80 -1.12
C ALA A 281 -7.20 26.06 -0.63
N ASN A 282 -8.18 26.00 -1.53
CA ASN A 282 -9.57 26.34 -1.25
C ASN A 282 -10.50 25.55 -2.17
N VAL A 283 -10.67 24.25 -1.92
CA VAL A 283 -11.68 23.44 -2.61
C VAL A 283 -13.06 23.69 -1.99
N PRO A 284 -14.01 24.25 -2.75
CA PRO A 284 -15.34 24.51 -2.24
C PRO A 284 -16.09 23.24 -1.80
N ALA A 285 -16.93 23.36 -0.78
CA ALA A 285 -17.74 22.23 -0.28
C ALA A 285 -18.64 21.59 -1.36
N PHE A 286 -19.12 22.37 -2.34
CA PHE A 286 -19.92 21.82 -3.44
C PHE A 286 -19.13 20.91 -4.39
N CYS A 287 -17.79 20.94 -4.35
CA CYS A 287 -16.92 20.00 -5.06
C CYS A 287 -16.93 18.60 -4.43
N MET A 288 -17.35 18.48 -3.16
CA MET A 288 -17.46 17.21 -2.41
C MET A 288 -18.75 16.45 -2.76
N ALA A 289 -19.00 16.31 -4.06
CA ALA A 289 -20.19 15.68 -4.60
C ALA A 289 -19.84 14.73 -5.74
N VAL A 290 -20.48 13.56 -5.74
CA VAL A 290 -20.42 12.57 -6.82
C VAL A 290 -21.77 12.51 -7.53
N SER A 291 -21.76 12.28 -8.84
CA SER A 291 -23.01 12.09 -9.57
C SER A 291 -23.66 10.77 -9.16
N SER A 292 -24.99 10.74 -9.08
CA SER A 292 -25.72 9.52 -8.72
C SER A 292 -25.31 8.35 -9.63
N GLY A 293 -25.18 8.58 -10.94
CA GLY A 293 -24.71 7.58 -11.90
C GLY A 293 -23.35 6.97 -11.56
N MET A 294 -22.37 7.78 -11.14
CA MET A 294 -21.02 7.30 -10.80
C MET A 294 -20.96 6.51 -9.49
N SER A 295 -21.96 6.68 -8.61
CA SER A 295 -22.04 5.92 -7.36
C SER A 295 -22.71 4.55 -7.49
N LEU A 296 -23.29 4.24 -8.66
CA LEU A 296 -24.02 3.00 -8.88
C LEU A 296 -23.11 1.84 -9.28
N ILE A 297 -23.59 0.63 -9.01
CA ILE A 297 -22.89 -0.61 -9.36
C ILE A 297 -22.63 -0.81 -10.86
N ASN A 298 -23.46 -0.23 -11.72
CA ASN A 298 -23.30 -0.35 -13.17
C ASN A 298 -22.28 0.66 -13.73
N PHE A 299 -21.82 1.62 -12.94
CA PHE A 299 -20.74 2.49 -13.34
C PHE A 299 -19.44 1.69 -13.35
N ASP A 300 -18.84 1.58 -14.54
CA ASP A 300 -17.60 0.86 -14.76
C ASP A 300 -16.43 1.84 -14.84
N PRO A 301 -15.58 1.94 -13.80
CA PRO A 301 -14.46 2.86 -13.81
C PRO A 301 -13.37 2.47 -14.80
N LEU A 302 -13.42 1.29 -15.41
CA LEU A 302 -12.45 0.88 -16.45
C LEU A 302 -12.85 1.36 -17.84
N SER A 303 -14.15 1.35 -18.16
CA SER A 303 -14.63 1.68 -19.51
C SER A 303 -15.29 3.04 -19.61
N SER A 304 -15.69 3.65 -18.48
CA SER A 304 -16.40 4.94 -18.46
C SER A 304 -15.43 6.12 -18.50
N ALA A 305 -15.76 7.13 -19.30
CA ALA A 305 -15.08 8.44 -19.31
C ALA A 305 -16.02 9.49 -18.70
N PRO A 306 -15.96 9.75 -17.39
CA PRO A 306 -16.93 10.64 -16.75
C PRO A 306 -16.54 12.11 -16.98
N ASN A 307 -16.86 12.70 -18.13
CA ASN A 307 -16.89 14.16 -18.41
C ASN A 307 -15.79 15.04 -17.75
N ASN A 308 -14.58 14.51 -17.56
CA ASN A 308 -13.52 15.07 -16.72
C ASN A 308 -12.18 15.18 -17.48
N GLY A 309 -12.23 15.07 -18.82
CA GLY A 309 -11.07 15.21 -19.69
C GLY A 309 -10.20 13.96 -19.85
N VAL A 310 -10.54 12.82 -19.25
CA VAL A 310 -9.90 11.54 -19.60
C VAL A 310 -10.67 10.80 -20.70
N SER A 311 -9.93 10.18 -21.62
CA SER A 311 -10.49 9.52 -22.81
C SER A 311 -11.00 8.11 -22.55
N THR A 312 -10.47 7.41 -21.53
CA THR A 312 -10.82 6.03 -21.19
C THR A 312 -10.56 5.72 -19.72
N GLY A 313 -11.62 5.43 -18.95
CA GLY A 313 -11.55 4.98 -17.55
C GLY A 313 -10.97 5.99 -16.55
N ILE A 314 -11.23 5.75 -15.27
CA ILE A 314 -10.76 6.56 -14.14
C ILE A 314 -10.22 5.72 -12.97
N LEU A 315 -9.84 4.47 -13.23
CA LEU A 315 -9.25 3.60 -12.21
C LEU A 315 -7.78 3.96 -11.97
N ILE A 316 -7.59 5.15 -11.41
CA ILE A 316 -6.31 5.83 -11.17
C ILE A 316 -6.14 5.95 -9.67
N GLY A 317 -5.16 5.23 -9.12
CA GLY A 317 -4.94 5.17 -7.68
C GLY A 317 -3.59 5.73 -7.24
N SER A 318 -3.15 5.37 -6.04
CA SER A 318 -1.91 5.82 -5.40
C SER A 318 -1.03 4.66 -4.93
N SER A 319 -1.51 3.42 -5.09
CA SER A 319 -0.89 2.22 -4.54
C SER A 319 0.19 1.64 -5.45
N ALA A 320 0.68 0.46 -5.08
CA ALA A 320 1.79 -0.24 -5.71
C ALA A 320 1.54 -0.64 -7.16
N PHE A 321 0.28 -0.77 -7.57
CA PHE A 321 -0.10 -1.22 -8.91
C PHE A 321 -1.06 -0.27 -9.62
N GLU A 322 -0.88 -0.19 -10.93
CA GLU A 322 -1.66 0.62 -11.84
C GLU A 322 -2.40 -0.29 -12.83
N CYS A 323 -3.61 0.13 -13.19
CA CYS A 323 -4.32 -0.45 -14.31
C CYS A 323 -3.82 0.18 -15.62
N GLN A 324 -2.88 -0.48 -16.31
CA GLN A 324 -2.32 -0.02 -17.58
C GLN A 324 -2.83 -0.84 -18.78
N SER A 325 -3.05 -0.16 -19.91
CA SER A 325 -3.22 -0.82 -21.21
C SER A 325 -1.90 -1.38 -21.76
N THR A 326 -1.99 -2.21 -22.79
CA THR A 326 -0.81 -2.70 -23.53
C THR A 326 -0.02 -1.57 -24.19
N GLY A 327 -0.64 -0.41 -24.40
CA GLY A 327 0.03 0.83 -24.85
C GLY A 327 0.62 1.66 -23.72
N GLY A 328 0.56 1.20 -22.46
CA GLY A 328 1.08 1.92 -21.29
C GLY A 328 0.14 3.03 -20.77
N ILE A 329 -1.12 3.01 -21.17
CA ILE A 329 -2.12 4.02 -20.78
C ILE A 329 -2.75 3.62 -19.44
N VAL A 330 -2.63 4.47 -18.42
CA VAL A 330 -3.19 4.23 -17.07
C VAL A 330 -4.66 4.65 -16.97
N GLY A 331 -5.44 3.90 -16.18
CA GLY A 331 -6.79 4.27 -15.72
C GLY A 331 -7.95 3.65 -16.50
N GLY A 332 -7.68 3.15 -17.71
CA GLY A 332 -8.67 2.55 -18.62
C GLY A 332 -8.73 1.02 -18.57
N GLY A 333 -9.67 0.42 -19.31
CA GLY A 333 -9.96 -1.02 -19.30
C GLY A 333 -8.83 -1.95 -19.76
N GLY A 334 -7.68 -1.40 -20.12
CA GLY A 334 -6.54 -2.18 -20.61
C GLY A 334 -5.94 -3.19 -19.62
N CYS A 335 -6.20 -3.05 -18.30
CA CYS A 335 -5.79 -4.08 -17.34
C CYS A 335 -6.77 -5.26 -17.23
N SER A 336 -8.02 -5.14 -17.71
CA SER A 336 -8.99 -6.23 -17.69
C SER A 336 -8.95 -7.02 -19.00
N SER A 337 -9.02 -8.35 -18.91
CA SER A 337 -9.10 -9.23 -20.10
C SER A 337 -10.32 -8.93 -20.99
N THR A 338 -11.36 -8.29 -20.44
CA THR A 338 -12.59 -7.93 -21.15
C THR A 338 -12.78 -6.42 -21.31
N GLY A 339 -11.85 -5.60 -20.82
CA GLY A 339 -12.00 -4.14 -20.83
C GLY A 339 -12.96 -3.57 -19.77
N VAL A 340 -13.54 -4.42 -18.91
CA VAL A 340 -14.57 -4.03 -17.93
C VAL A 340 -14.28 -4.53 -16.50
N GLN A 341 -14.91 -3.91 -15.49
CA GLN A 341 -14.69 -4.17 -14.05
C GLN A 341 -15.14 -5.54 -13.50
N ASN A 342 -15.70 -6.42 -14.32
CA ASN A 342 -16.10 -7.76 -13.90
C ASN A 342 -15.82 -8.75 -15.04
N PRO A 343 -14.57 -9.22 -15.17
CA PRO A 343 -14.24 -10.25 -16.14
C PRO A 343 -14.97 -11.56 -15.78
N PRO A 344 -15.51 -12.29 -16.78
CA PRO A 344 -16.16 -13.57 -16.55
C PRO A 344 -15.15 -14.62 -16.04
N GLY A 345 -15.65 -15.78 -15.57
CA GLY A 345 -14.79 -16.88 -15.16
C GLY A 345 -13.75 -17.26 -16.23
N GLY A 346 -12.48 -17.31 -15.85
CA GLY A 346 -11.33 -17.51 -16.76
C GLY A 346 -10.74 -16.21 -17.32
N GLY A 347 -11.37 -15.06 -17.07
CA GLY A 347 -10.77 -13.75 -17.30
C GLY A 347 -9.81 -13.34 -16.19
N ALA A 348 -9.10 -12.23 -16.39
CA ALA A 348 -8.03 -11.80 -15.50
C ALA A 348 -7.85 -10.28 -15.48
N TYR A 349 -7.25 -9.80 -14.39
CA TYR A 349 -6.62 -8.50 -14.33
C TYR A 349 -5.11 -8.64 -14.48
N VAL A 350 -4.51 -7.76 -15.27
CA VAL A 350 -3.06 -7.59 -15.40
C VAL A 350 -2.73 -6.18 -14.97
N LEU A 351 -2.35 -6.05 -13.70
CA LEU A 351 -1.88 -4.79 -13.13
C LEU A 351 -0.38 -4.66 -13.36
N THR A 352 0.07 -3.43 -13.53
CA THR A 352 1.49 -3.10 -13.73
C THR A 352 1.98 -2.31 -12.55
N ARG A 353 3.15 -2.67 -12.01
CA ARG A 353 3.74 -1.95 -10.87
C ARG A 353 3.88 -0.46 -11.18
N PHE A 354 3.50 0.41 -10.24
CA PHE A 354 3.64 1.85 -10.37
C PHE A 354 5.11 2.23 -10.57
N GLY A 355 5.37 2.85 -11.72
CA GLY A 355 6.71 3.21 -12.19
C GLY A 355 7.31 2.25 -13.20
N CYS A 356 6.57 1.20 -13.58
CA CYS A 356 6.87 0.37 -14.74
C CYS A 356 5.91 0.70 -15.88
N ASN A 357 6.38 0.59 -17.11
CA ASN A 357 5.57 0.78 -18.31
C ASN A 357 5.26 -0.58 -18.94
N ARG A 358 3.98 -0.92 -19.05
CA ARG A 358 3.53 -2.21 -19.59
C ARG A 358 3.89 -2.41 -21.06
N ALA A 359 3.90 -1.34 -21.85
CA ALA A 359 4.20 -1.41 -23.28
C ALA A 359 5.66 -1.73 -23.56
N THR A 360 6.57 -1.18 -22.75
CA THR A 360 8.03 -1.35 -22.95
C THR A 360 8.64 -2.38 -22.01
N GLY A 361 7.95 -2.76 -20.93
CA GLY A 361 8.50 -3.57 -19.84
C GLY A 361 9.57 -2.84 -19.01
N ALA A 362 9.83 -1.57 -19.28
CA ALA A 362 10.84 -0.80 -18.57
C ALA A 362 10.28 -0.25 -17.25
N CYS A 363 11.11 -0.26 -16.21
CA CYS A 363 10.81 0.35 -14.93
C CYS A 363 11.75 1.54 -14.66
N ASN A 364 11.22 2.54 -13.96
CA ASN A 364 12.02 3.64 -13.43
C ASN A 364 13.14 3.10 -12.54
N ALA A 365 14.27 3.80 -12.53
CA ALA A 365 15.34 3.47 -11.62
C ALA A 365 14.93 3.78 -10.15
N PRO A 366 15.53 3.10 -9.17
CA PRO A 366 15.30 3.34 -7.74
C PRO A 366 15.33 4.81 -7.35
N GLY A 367 14.19 5.33 -6.86
CA GLY A 367 14.06 6.74 -6.47
C GLY A 367 14.41 7.75 -7.56
N ALA A 368 14.31 7.36 -8.84
CA ALA A 368 14.54 8.26 -9.96
C ALA A 368 13.61 9.48 -9.93
N ASN A 369 12.36 9.29 -9.48
CA ASN A 369 11.40 10.37 -9.33
C ASN A 369 10.26 9.99 -8.35
N PRO A 370 9.94 10.82 -7.34
CA PRO A 370 8.81 10.60 -6.44
C PRO A 370 7.44 10.56 -7.13
N THR A 371 7.29 11.23 -8.28
CA THR A 371 6.01 11.33 -8.98
C THR A 371 5.69 10.11 -9.85
N SER A 372 6.63 9.18 -10.02
CA SER A 372 6.45 8.03 -10.92
C SER A 372 6.95 6.73 -10.33
N THR A 373 7.06 6.65 -9.00
CA THR A 373 7.52 5.45 -8.31
C THR A 373 6.74 5.30 -7.02
N TYR A 374 6.24 4.10 -6.75
CA TYR A 374 5.58 3.81 -5.49
C TYR A 374 6.50 4.10 -4.29
N PHE A 375 5.97 4.74 -3.25
CA PHE A 375 6.79 5.17 -2.12
C PHE A 375 7.32 4.00 -1.26
N ARG A 376 6.74 2.80 -1.35
CA ARG A 376 7.28 1.57 -0.72
C ARG A 376 7.89 0.60 -1.72
N SER A 377 8.37 1.10 -2.85
CA SER A 377 9.01 0.27 -3.87
C SER A 377 10.34 -0.33 -3.36
N ALA A 378 10.77 -1.48 -3.92
CA ALA A 378 12.08 -2.07 -3.63
C ALA A 378 13.26 -1.10 -3.84
N GLY A 379 13.18 -0.19 -4.82
CA GLY A 379 14.19 0.85 -4.99
C GLY A 379 14.17 1.90 -3.90
N THR A 380 12.99 2.25 -3.43
CA THR A 380 12.76 3.16 -2.30
C THR A 380 13.28 2.51 -1.02
N LEU A 381 13.07 1.20 -0.82
CA LEU A 381 13.69 0.44 0.27
C LEU A 381 15.23 0.42 0.19
N ALA A 382 15.79 0.15 -1.00
CA ALA A 382 17.23 0.14 -1.20
C ALA A 382 17.85 1.49 -0.80
N LEU A 383 17.18 2.59 -1.16
CA LEU A 383 17.54 3.95 -0.79
C LEU A 383 17.50 4.19 0.71
N ALA A 384 16.45 3.75 1.40
CA ALA A 384 16.35 3.86 2.86
C ALA A 384 17.52 3.13 3.55
N ILE A 385 17.80 1.89 3.14
CA ILE A 385 18.90 1.07 3.67
C ILE A 385 20.25 1.75 3.42
N TRP A 386 20.49 2.19 2.19
CA TRP A 386 21.73 2.86 1.81
C TRP A 386 21.93 4.20 2.52
N ALA A 387 20.86 4.95 2.77
CA ALA A 387 20.91 6.19 3.54
C ALA A 387 21.17 5.92 5.03
N GLY A 388 20.80 4.73 5.51
CA GLY A 388 20.90 4.34 6.91
C GLY A 388 19.78 4.90 7.78
N ASN A 389 18.66 5.35 7.19
CA ASN A 389 17.52 5.82 7.96
C ASN A 389 16.89 4.66 8.73
N ASN A 390 16.52 4.92 9.99
CA ASN A 390 16.03 3.89 10.91
C ASN A 390 14.63 4.19 11.46
N GLY A 391 14.02 5.30 11.02
CA GLY A 391 12.69 5.71 11.46
C GLY A 391 12.68 6.49 12.77
N ASP A 392 13.85 6.73 13.39
CA ASP A 392 13.98 7.65 14.53
C ASP A 392 14.15 9.08 14.01
N SER A 393 13.23 9.96 14.39
CA SER A 393 13.19 11.34 13.87
C SER A 393 14.46 12.15 14.18
N ASN A 394 15.17 11.87 15.27
CA ASN A 394 16.40 12.59 15.61
C ASN A 394 17.57 12.08 14.78
N HIS A 395 17.73 10.76 14.69
CA HIS A 395 18.73 10.11 13.84
C HIS A 395 18.55 10.53 12.38
N ASP A 396 17.33 10.39 11.88
CA ASP A 396 17.03 10.60 10.47
C ASP A 396 17.11 12.09 10.08
N SER A 397 16.79 13.00 11.01
CA SER A 397 17.05 14.44 10.80
C SER A 397 18.54 14.74 10.67
N VAL A 398 19.41 14.05 11.41
CA VAL A 398 20.87 14.18 11.28
C VAL A 398 21.33 13.59 9.94
N THR A 399 20.80 12.44 9.53
CA THR A 399 21.09 11.82 8.23
C THR A 399 20.71 12.76 7.08
N VAL A 400 19.52 13.35 7.12
CA VAL A 400 19.08 14.37 6.16
C VAL A 400 19.99 15.59 6.17
N GLY A 401 20.32 16.12 7.36
CA GLY A 401 21.24 17.25 7.49
C GLY A 401 22.60 16.96 6.84
N SER A 402 23.10 15.73 6.98
CA SER A 402 24.37 15.31 6.39
C SER A 402 24.29 15.19 4.85
N ALA A 403 23.19 14.67 4.29
CA ALA A 403 22.99 14.59 2.86
C ALA A 403 22.81 15.99 2.25
N ALA A 404 22.00 16.85 2.89
CA ALA A 404 21.76 18.23 2.47
C ALA A 404 23.04 19.08 2.51
N PHE A 405 23.90 18.88 3.52
CA PHE A 405 25.21 19.53 3.57
C PHE A 405 26.05 19.22 2.32
N CYS A 406 25.97 18.00 1.78
CA CYS A 406 26.79 17.57 0.65
C CYS A 406 26.28 18.01 -0.71
N PHE A 407 25.09 18.62 -0.79
CA PHE A 407 24.50 19.14 -2.02
C PHE A 407 25.46 20.09 -2.76
N GLY A 408 25.73 19.79 -4.03
CA GLY A 408 26.57 20.62 -4.90
C GLY A 408 28.06 20.70 -4.52
N LYS A 409 28.53 19.93 -3.53
CA LYS A 409 29.95 19.94 -3.13
C LYS A 409 30.81 19.08 -4.06
N ALA A 410 32.06 19.50 -4.25
CA ALA A 410 33.03 18.80 -5.08
C ALA A 410 33.35 17.39 -4.55
N ALA A 411 33.53 16.43 -5.47
CA ALA A 411 33.88 15.05 -5.16
C ALA A 411 35.12 14.97 -4.24
N GLY A 412 35.06 14.11 -3.21
CA GLY A 412 36.12 13.97 -2.20
C GLY A 412 36.01 14.91 -1.01
N THR A 413 34.93 15.69 -0.90
CA THR A 413 34.68 16.51 0.30
C THR A 413 34.56 15.62 1.53
N LEU A 414 35.29 15.96 2.60
CA LEU A 414 35.23 15.24 3.88
C LEU A 414 33.79 15.19 4.42
N GLY A 415 33.36 14.00 4.84
CA GLY A 415 31.98 13.75 5.29
C GLY A 415 30.97 13.53 4.17
N CYS A 416 31.34 13.77 2.91
CA CYS A 416 30.45 13.59 1.76
C CYS A 416 30.72 12.33 0.94
N THR A 417 31.78 11.58 1.25
CA THR A 417 32.20 10.42 0.44
C THR A 417 31.12 9.35 0.29
N ARG A 418 30.33 9.06 1.33
CA ARG A 418 29.18 8.14 1.24
C ARG A 418 28.15 8.67 0.24
N TRP A 419 27.73 9.92 0.42
CA TRP A 419 26.74 10.57 -0.43
C TRP A 419 27.22 10.73 -1.88
N GLN A 420 28.50 11.01 -2.10
CA GLN A 420 29.09 11.20 -3.42
C GLN A 420 29.28 9.90 -4.22
N LYS A 421 29.30 8.74 -3.54
CA LYS A 421 29.22 7.43 -4.21
C LYS A 421 27.82 7.18 -4.79
N GLY A 422 26.78 7.79 -4.19
CA GLY A 422 25.38 7.58 -4.53
C GLY A 422 24.90 6.13 -4.32
N ILE A 423 23.60 5.90 -4.45
CA ILE A 423 23.04 4.54 -4.56
C ILE A 423 22.96 4.06 -6.03
N LEU A 424 22.99 5.00 -6.97
CA LEU A 424 22.88 4.77 -8.42
C LEU A 424 24.13 5.19 -9.19
N ALA A 425 25.22 5.55 -8.49
CA ALA A 425 26.47 6.07 -9.02
C ALA A 425 26.28 7.21 -10.04
N PRO A 426 26.14 8.48 -9.60
CA PRO A 426 26.33 9.59 -10.53
C PRO A 426 27.78 9.51 -11.02
N THR A 427 27.96 9.38 -12.33
CA THR A 427 29.29 9.39 -12.97
C THR A 427 30.10 10.67 -12.67
N SER A 428 29.45 11.69 -12.11
CA SER A 428 30.04 12.97 -11.70
C SER A 428 30.54 13.02 -10.25
N GLY A 429 30.11 12.11 -9.35
CA GLY A 429 30.44 12.15 -7.92
C GLY A 429 29.90 13.37 -7.15
N VAL A 430 28.92 14.09 -7.71
CA VAL A 430 28.26 15.25 -7.07
C VAL A 430 26.89 14.84 -6.55
N VAL A 431 26.57 15.25 -5.31
CA VAL A 431 25.24 15.05 -4.71
C VAL A 431 24.28 16.10 -5.26
N ASP A 432 23.17 15.66 -5.84
CA ASP A 432 22.18 16.49 -6.51
C ASP A 432 20.81 16.48 -5.80
N LEU A 433 19.87 17.27 -6.33
CA LEU A 433 18.52 17.44 -5.78
C LEU A 433 17.73 16.12 -5.71
N PRO A 434 17.73 15.27 -6.75
CA PRO A 434 17.12 13.94 -6.69
C PRO A 434 17.63 13.07 -5.53
N GLN A 435 18.94 13.08 -5.28
CA GLN A 435 19.50 12.28 -4.20
C GLN A 435 19.12 12.82 -2.81
N VAL A 436 19.17 14.14 -2.60
CA VAL A 436 18.79 14.75 -1.32
C VAL A 436 17.30 14.60 -1.05
N SER A 437 16.45 14.79 -2.08
CA SER A 437 15.00 14.63 -1.94
C SER A 437 14.62 13.18 -1.64
N ALA A 438 15.33 12.21 -2.24
CA ALA A 438 15.18 10.81 -1.89
C ALA A 438 15.48 10.58 -0.41
N VAL A 439 16.61 11.04 0.13
CA VAL A 439 16.96 10.85 1.56
C VAL A 439 15.95 11.49 2.50
N ILE A 440 15.50 12.71 2.20
CA ILE A 440 14.47 13.43 2.99
C ILE A 440 13.17 12.63 3.07
N ARG A 441 12.75 12.02 1.95
CA ARG A 441 11.52 11.23 1.83
C ARG A 441 11.38 10.19 2.94
N PHE A 442 12.48 9.58 3.36
CA PHE A 442 12.52 8.47 4.30
C PHE A 442 12.68 8.88 5.76
N SER A 443 13.09 10.13 6.01
CA SER A 443 13.54 10.58 7.33
C SER A 443 12.44 10.77 8.37
N GLN A 444 11.19 10.67 7.92
CA GLN A 444 10.00 10.82 8.75
C GLN A 444 9.21 9.50 8.85
N ASP A 445 9.77 8.43 8.31
CA ASP A 445 9.07 7.16 8.15
C ASP A 445 9.50 6.15 9.21
N GLY A 446 9.02 6.35 10.44
CA GLY A 446 9.11 5.37 11.53
C GLY A 446 8.49 4.00 11.23
N ASN A 447 7.76 3.89 10.11
CA ASN A 447 6.98 2.72 9.69
C ASN A 447 7.63 1.92 8.55
N TRP A 448 8.91 2.16 8.23
CA TRP A 448 9.68 1.12 7.55
C TRP A 448 9.87 0.00 8.57
N VAL A 449 9.19 -1.13 8.35
CA VAL A 449 9.57 -2.40 8.97
C VAL A 449 11.09 -2.43 8.91
N SER A 450 11.73 -2.54 10.06
CA SER A 450 13.18 -2.64 10.16
C SER A 450 13.53 -4.14 10.16
N PRO A 451 13.64 -4.81 9.00
CA PRO A 451 14.12 -6.19 8.97
C PRO A 451 15.61 -6.27 9.33
N PHE A 452 16.32 -5.14 9.45
CA PHE A 452 17.75 -5.07 9.72
C PHE A 452 18.09 -4.83 11.21
N ASN A 453 17.22 -4.20 12.01
CA ASN A 453 17.44 -4.11 13.48
C ASN A 453 17.21 -5.43 14.22
N TRP A 454 16.88 -6.51 13.51
CA TRP A 454 16.79 -7.84 14.09
C TRP A 454 18.14 -8.52 14.28
N LEU A 455 19.23 -7.84 13.90
CA LEU A 455 20.58 -8.31 14.15
C LEU A 455 20.89 -8.25 15.66
N PRO A 456 21.22 -9.38 16.30
CA PRO A 456 21.72 -9.36 17.67
C PRO A 456 23.08 -8.63 17.70
N GLY A 457 23.13 -7.43 18.27
CA GLY A 457 24.40 -6.71 18.51
C GLY A 457 24.40 -5.20 18.28
N ILE A 458 23.31 -4.59 17.79
CA ILE A 458 23.25 -3.13 17.65
C ILE A 458 23.10 -2.49 19.05
N PRO A 459 23.98 -1.55 19.46
CA PRO A 459 23.91 -0.93 20.78
C PRO A 459 22.56 -0.21 20.99
N ALA A 460 21.95 -0.43 22.16
CA ALA A 460 20.67 0.17 22.57
C ALA A 460 20.63 1.72 22.52
N ALA A 461 21.77 2.37 22.33
CA ALA A 461 21.89 3.82 22.18
C ALA A 461 21.55 4.33 20.75
N CYS A 462 21.50 3.46 19.74
CA CYS A 462 21.25 3.87 18.35
C CYS A 462 19.79 3.69 17.88
N CYS A 463 19.03 2.75 18.46
CA CYS A 463 17.66 2.44 18.06
C CYS A 463 16.87 1.90 19.29
N PRO A 464 15.72 2.47 19.69
CA PRO A 464 14.95 2.00 20.85
C PRO A 464 14.05 0.78 20.55
N PHE A 465 14.02 0.27 19.32
CA PHE A 465 13.24 -0.92 18.97
C PHE A 465 13.97 -2.21 19.36
N THR A 466 13.85 -2.63 20.62
CA THR A 466 14.38 -3.91 21.13
C THR A 466 13.50 -5.11 20.78
N SER A 467 12.69 -5.04 19.72
CA SER A 467 11.89 -6.19 19.32
C SER A 467 12.79 -7.20 18.61
N ASN A 468 12.97 -8.38 19.22
CA ASN A 468 13.45 -9.55 18.50
C ASN A 468 12.67 -9.70 17.18
N PRO A 469 13.30 -10.21 16.09
CA PRO A 469 12.57 -10.51 14.87
C PRO A 469 11.30 -11.30 15.19
N PRO A 470 10.17 -11.01 14.52
CA PRO A 470 9.05 -11.93 14.52
C PRO A 470 9.57 -13.33 14.20
N VAL A 471 9.24 -14.31 15.04
CA VAL A 471 9.78 -15.66 14.94
C VAL A 471 9.44 -16.22 13.55
N GLY A 472 10.45 -16.54 12.74
CA GLY A 472 10.26 -17.08 11.38
C GLY A 472 10.69 -16.17 10.21
N ILE A 473 11.14 -14.94 10.47
CA ILE A 473 11.72 -14.06 9.43
C ILE A 473 13.25 -14.10 9.50
N GLN A 474 13.90 -14.62 8.45
CA GLN A 474 15.37 -14.61 8.35
C GLN A 474 15.89 -13.24 7.91
N SER A 475 17.07 -12.86 8.39
CA SER A 475 17.83 -11.73 7.86
C SER A 475 18.08 -11.96 6.36
N ALA A 476 17.54 -11.09 5.51
CA ALA A 476 17.68 -11.20 4.08
C ALA A 476 19.06 -10.68 3.64
N THR A 477 19.64 -11.32 2.62
CA THR A 477 20.69 -10.67 1.84
C THR A 477 20.12 -9.37 1.25
N PRO A 478 20.77 -8.20 1.36
CA PRO A 478 20.22 -6.91 0.97
C PRO A 478 20.16 -6.74 -0.55
N ILE A 479 20.30 -7.81 -1.33
CA ILE A 479 20.13 -7.75 -2.78
C ILE A 479 18.63 -7.59 -3.06
N LEU A 480 18.24 -6.42 -3.55
CA LEU A 480 16.87 -6.10 -3.93
C LEU A 480 16.74 -6.07 -5.45
N PHE A 481 15.54 -6.32 -5.95
CA PHE A 481 15.27 -6.31 -7.39
C PHE A 481 14.22 -5.26 -7.72
N GLU A 482 14.49 -4.45 -8.74
CA GLU A 482 13.56 -3.47 -9.29
C GLU A 482 13.49 -3.61 -10.81
N GLY A 483 12.42 -4.25 -11.29
CA GLY A 483 12.32 -4.62 -12.69
C GLY A 483 13.48 -5.52 -13.10
N THR A 484 14.30 -5.06 -14.05
CA THR A 484 15.52 -5.77 -14.50
C THR A 484 16.79 -5.35 -13.76
N LYS A 485 16.68 -4.45 -12.76
CA LYS A 485 17.83 -3.94 -12.01
C LYS A 485 18.02 -4.73 -10.71
N THR A 486 19.25 -5.15 -10.47
CA THR A 486 19.71 -5.67 -9.18
C THR A 486 20.30 -4.53 -8.37
N LEU A 487 19.83 -4.36 -7.13
CA LEU A 487 20.22 -3.31 -6.20
C LEU A 487 21.00 -3.93 -5.06
N SER A 488 22.13 -3.33 -4.71
CA SER A 488 22.99 -3.77 -3.60
C SER A 488 23.24 -2.56 -2.70
N PRO A 489 22.33 -2.25 -1.77
CA PRO A 489 22.39 -1.08 -0.91
C PRO A 489 23.49 -1.17 0.16
N CYS A 490 24.10 -2.35 0.33
CA CYS A 490 25.16 -2.60 1.30
C CYS A 490 26.32 -3.33 0.63
N SER A 491 27.56 -3.00 1.01
CA SER A 491 28.71 -3.79 0.65
C SER A 491 28.96 -4.89 1.70
N ILE A 492 29.51 -6.02 1.27
CA ILE A 492 29.90 -7.10 2.20
C ILE A 492 31.35 -6.84 2.61
N ASP A 493 31.56 -6.46 3.86
CA ASP A 493 32.84 -6.61 4.53
C ASP A 493 33.04 -8.08 4.94
N SER A 494 34.17 -8.64 4.52
CA SER A 494 34.59 -9.99 4.90
C SER A 494 34.75 -10.21 6.42
N VAL A 495 34.88 -9.14 7.22
CA VAL A 495 35.11 -9.20 8.67
C VAL A 495 33.84 -8.89 9.48
N ASN A 496 33.09 -7.86 9.10
CA ASN A 496 31.93 -7.37 9.88
C ASN A 496 30.55 -7.68 9.28
N GLY A 497 30.48 -8.27 8.08
CA GLY A 497 29.20 -8.51 7.38
C GLY A 497 28.79 -7.33 6.51
N TYR A 498 27.49 -7.01 6.44
CA TYR A 498 27.01 -5.88 5.65
C TYR A 498 27.45 -4.54 6.28
N ASP A 499 27.94 -3.59 5.46
CA ASP A 499 28.41 -2.25 5.93
C ASP A 499 27.31 -1.16 5.97
N CYS A 500 26.06 -1.62 5.86
CA CYS A 500 24.85 -0.92 6.25
C CYS A 500 24.33 -1.58 7.55
#